data_AF-A0A523BH66-F1
#
_entry.id   AF-A0A523BH66-F1
#
_cell.length_a   1.000
_cell.length_b   1.000
_cell.length_c   1.000
_cell.angle_alpha   90.00
_cell.angle_beta   90.00
_cell.angle_gamma   90.00
#
_symmetry.space_group_name_H-M   'P 1'
#
loop_
_entity.id
_entity.type
_entity.pdbx_description
1 polymer ?
#
loop_
_entity_poly.entity_id
_entity_poly.type
_entity_poly.pdbx_seq_one_letter_code
_entity_poly.pdbx_strand_id
1 'polypeptide(L)'
;MISEIFVIIYGLAIIAFVAWNVKRGTFIIEPSKLIPSLIIVFVLLVIFLVFNGVPLDTALGIVGRIGAGGIMFAGTVPMIGAAVGLFRFGDEYGPSIFYARNHITGIIDTVASLVMIFGGLLIFRLDLVAVGFFFFILIPFCGNALANAYYYSYHRRLEK
;
A
#
# COMPACT_ATOMS: atom_id res chain seq x y z
N MET A 1 -23.84 -4.03 12.40
CA MET A 1 -24.15 -5.18 11.51
C MET A 1 -24.24 -4.83 10.03
N ILE A 2 -25.26 -4.09 9.55
CA ILE A 2 -25.39 -3.82 8.10
C ILE A 2 -24.19 -3.02 7.54
N SER A 3 -23.76 -1.99 8.26
CA SER A 3 -22.58 -1.19 7.90
C SER A 3 -21.29 -2.02 7.84
N GLU A 4 -21.05 -2.89 8.82
CA GLU A 4 -19.88 -3.80 8.84
C GLU A 4 -19.88 -4.74 7.63
N ILE A 5 -21.04 -5.29 7.26
CA ILE A 5 -21.17 -6.16 6.08
C ILE A 5 -20.80 -5.40 4.81
N PHE A 6 -21.24 -4.14 4.66
CA PHE A 6 -20.86 -3.32 3.51
C PHE A 6 -19.36 -3.02 3.45
N VAL A 7 -18.70 -2.79 4.59
CA VAL A 7 -17.24 -2.61 4.62
C VAL A 7 -16.53 -3.88 4.17
N ILE A 8 -16.98 -5.05 4.63
CA ILE A 8 -16.40 -6.34 4.22
C ILE A 8 -16.59 -6.56 2.72
N ILE A 9 -17.80 -6.35 2.19
CA ILE A 9 -18.08 -6.51 0.76
C ILE A 9 -17.21 -5.56 -0.08
N TYR A 10 -17.11 -4.30 0.34
CA TYR A 10 -16.26 -3.31 -0.34
C TYR A 10 -14.79 -3.74 -0.31
N GLY A 11 -14.27 -4.15 0.84
CA GLY A 11 -12.90 -4.65 0.97
C GLY A 11 -12.64 -5.85 0.06
N LEU A 12 -13.54 -6.84 0.04
CA LEU A 12 -13.44 -8.00 -0.84
C LEU A 12 -13.46 -7.62 -2.32
N ALA A 13 -14.31 -6.67 -2.72
CA ALA A 13 -14.37 -6.20 -4.11
C ALA A 13 -13.05 -5.53 -4.54
N ILE A 14 -12.47 -4.68 -3.68
CA ILE A 14 -11.17 -4.04 -3.94
C ILE A 14 -10.07 -5.10 -4.00
N ILE A 15 -10.01 -6.03 -3.05
CA ILE A 15 -9.03 -7.13 -3.05
C ILE A 15 -9.14 -7.95 -4.34
N ALA A 16 -10.34 -8.34 -4.75
CA ALA A 16 -10.56 -9.11 -5.97
C ALA A 16 -10.14 -8.33 -7.22
N PHE A 17 -10.47 -7.04 -7.29
CA PHE A 17 -10.05 -6.17 -8.40
C PHE A 17 -8.52 -6.05 -8.49
N VAL A 18 -7.85 -5.83 -7.37
CA VAL A 18 -6.39 -5.71 -7.34
C VAL A 18 -5.74 -7.05 -7.70
N ALA A 19 -6.20 -8.16 -7.11
CA ALA A 19 -5.71 -9.50 -7.42
C ALA A 19 -5.88 -9.88 -8.90
N TRP A 20 -7.00 -9.47 -9.51
CA TRP A 20 -7.25 -9.67 -10.94
C TRP A 20 -6.25 -8.92 -11.82
N ASN A 21 -5.94 -7.66 -11.49
CA ASN A 21 -4.95 -6.86 -12.21
C ASN A 21 -3.52 -7.42 -12.04
N VAL A 22 -3.17 -7.89 -10.84
CA VAL A 22 -1.90 -8.61 -10.59
C VAL A 22 -1.80 -9.83 -11.50
N LYS A 23 -2.84 -10.68 -11.54
CA LYS A 23 -2.85 -11.92 -12.33
C LYS A 23 -2.67 -11.67 -13.84
N ARG A 24 -3.17 -10.54 -14.35
CA ARG A 24 -3.05 -10.17 -15.78
C ARG A 24 -1.69 -9.57 -16.14
N GLY A 25 -0.79 -9.39 -15.18
CA GLY A 25 0.49 -8.68 -15.40
C GLY A 25 0.31 -7.18 -15.64
N THR A 26 -0.92 -6.66 -15.53
CA THR A 26 -1.27 -5.25 -15.72
C THR A 26 -1.30 -4.51 -14.39
N PHE A 27 -0.37 -4.83 -13.47
CA PHE A 27 -0.23 -4.08 -12.22
C PHE A 27 0.29 -2.65 -12.45
N ILE A 28 0.66 -2.32 -13.70
CA ILE A 28 0.84 -0.95 -14.15
C ILE A 28 -0.55 -0.33 -14.31
N ILE A 29 -1.17 -0.01 -13.17
CA ILE A 29 -2.26 0.94 -13.18
C ILE A 29 -1.61 2.28 -13.50
N GLU A 30 -1.76 2.76 -14.74
CA GLU A 30 -1.22 4.05 -15.16
C GLU A 30 -1.69 5.14 -14.19
N PRO A 31 -0.80 5.70 -13.35
CA PRO A 31 -1.20 6.65 -12.31
C PRO A 31 -1.83 7.90 -12.92
N SER A 32 -1.34 8.28 -14.10
CA SER A 32 -1.83 9.40 -14.91
C SER A 32 -3.29 9.26 -15.32
N LYS A 33 -3.84 8.04 -15.36
CA LYS A 33 -5.26 7.80 -15.67
C LYS A 33 -6.06 7.49 -14.42
N LEU A 34 -5.53 6.67 -13.52
CA LEU A 34 -6.24 6.25 -12.31
C LEU A 34 -6.48 7.42 -11.36
N ILE A 35 -5.46 8.22 -11.08
CA ILE A 35 -5.57 9.31 -10.08
C ILE A 35 -6.63 10.33 -10.51
N PRO A 36 -6.61 10.87 -11.75
CA PRO A 36 -7.68 11.76 -12.20
C PRO A 36 -9.05 11.10 -12.19
N SER A 37 -9.15 9.82 -12.59
CA SER A 37 -10.43 9.11 -12.58
C SER A 37 -11.01 8.99 -11.18
N LEU A 38 -10.18 8.63 -10.19
CA LEU A 38 -10.61 8.54 -8.79
C LEU A 38 -11.02 9.90 -8.23
N ILE A 39 -10.28 10.96 -8.56
CA ILE A 39 -10.66 12.33 -8.16
C ILE A 39 -12.03 12.69 -8.74
N ILE A 40 -12.25 12.44 -10.04
CA ILE A 40 -13.54 12.70 -10.69
C ILE A 40 -14.66 11.91 -10.01
N VAL A 41 -14.47 10.62 -9.77
CA VAL A 41 -15.47 9.78 -9.07
C VAL A 41 -15.77 10.31 -7.68
N PHE A 42 -14.74 10.71 -6.92
CA PHE A 42 -14.93 11.23 -5.56
C PHE A 42 -15.68 12.56 -5.57
N VAL A 43 -15.35 13.46 -6.50
CA VAL A 43 -16.07 14.73 -6.68
C VAL A 43 -17.53 14.47 -7.05
N LEU A 44 -17.81 13.56 -7.99
CA LEU A 44 -19.18 13.20 -8.37
C LEU A 44 -19.96 12.60 -7.21
N LEU A 45 -19.34 11.76 -6.38
CA LEU A 45 -19.97 11.21 -5.18
C LEU A 45 -20.29 12.28 -4.14
N VAL A 46 -19.37 13.22 -3.90
CA VAL A 46 -19.62 14.36 -3.00
C VAL A 46 -20.79 15.20 -3.52
N ILE A 47 -20.76 15.56 -4.80
CA ILE A 47 -21.83 16.33 -5.45
C ILE A 47 -23.17 15.60 -5.30
N PHE A 48 -23.21 14.30 -5.61
CA PHE A 48 -24.41 13.48 -5.46
C PHE A 48 -24.95 13.50 -4.02
N LEU A 49 -24.09 13.31 -3.01
CA LEU A 49 -24.51 13.34 -1.61
C LEU A 49 -25.06 14.71 -1.19
N VAL A 50 -24.40 15.79 -1.63
CA VAL A 50 -24.85 17.16 -1.35
C VAL A 50 -26.21 17.45 -2.00
N PHE A 51 -26.43 17.01 -3.24
CA PHE A 51 -27.73 17.12 -3.91
C PHE A 51 -28.84 16.32 -3.20
N ASN A 52 -28.49 15.26 -2.47
CA ASN A 52 -29.42 14.50 -1.65
C ASN A 52 -29.62 15.08 -0.23
N GLY A 53 -29.14 16.31 0.02
CA GLY A 53 -29.35 17.02 1.28
C GLY A 53 -28.32 16.70 2.38
N VAL A 54 -27.23 16.00 2.05
CA VAL A 54 -26.13 15.76 3.01
C VAL A 54 -25.26 17.03 3.11
N PRO A 55 -24.97 17.54 4.32
CA PRO A 55 -24.04 18.65 4.51
C PRO A 55 -22.66 18.38 3.87
N LEU A 56 -22.03 19.41 3.30
CA LEU A 56 -20.78 19.27 2.54
C LEU A 56 -19.65 18.63 3.37
N ASP A 57 -19.48 19.07 4.62
CA ASP A 57 -18.51 18.54 5.58
C ASP A 57 -18.74 17.04 5.84
N THR A 58 -20.01 16.64 5.98
CA THR A 58 -20.39 15.25 6.18
C THR A 58 -20.16 14.41 4.93
N ALA A 59 -20.51 14.93 3.74
CA ALA A 59 -20.29 14.27 2.47
C ALA A 59 -18.80 14.04 2.19
N LEU A 60 -17.95 15.05 2.44
CA LEU A 60 -16.49 14.94 2.35
C LEU A 60 -15.95 13.89 3.33
N GLY A 61 -16.44 13.87 4.57
CA GLY A 61 -16.05 12.87 5.56
C GLY A 61 -16.41 11.43 5.15
N ILE A 62 -17.60 11.22 4.57
CA ILE A 62 -18.03 9.90 4.08
C ILE A 62 -17.14 9.43 2.93
N VAL A 63 -16.99 10.27 1.90
CA VAL A 63 -16.21 9.92 0.70
C VAL A 63 -14.73 9.71 1.06
N GLY A 64 -14.17 10.56 1.93
CA GLY A 64 -12.80 10.43 2.42
C GLY A 64 -12.57 9.11 3.15
N ARG A 65 -13.48 8.69 4.04
CA ARG A 65 -13.39 7.40 4.74
C ARG A 65 -13.50 6.21 3.80
N ILE A 66 -14.39 6.26 2.81
CA ILE A 66 -14.52 5.22 1.79
C ILE A 66 -13.22 5.11 1.00
N GLY A 67 -12.69 6.25 0.53
CA GLY A 67 -11.43 6.30 -0.20
C GLY A 67 -10.25 5.77 0.61
N ALA A 68 -10.14 6.15 1.89
CA ALA A 68 -9.11 5.66 2.79
C ALA A 68 -9.21 4.14 2.96
N GLY A 69 -10.41 3.60 3.19
CA GLY A 69 -10.65 2.16 3.24
C GLY A 69 -10.21 1.47 1.95
N GLY A 70 -10.54 2.03 0.80
CA GLY A 70 -10.15 1.50 -0.51
C GLY A 70 -8.64 1.40 -0.68
N ILE A 71 -7.90 2.44 -0.30
CA ILE A 71 -6.43 2.46 -0.34
C ILE A 71 -5.84 1.40 0.60
N MET A 72 -6.38 1.26 1.81
CA MET A 72 -5.89 0.26 2.78
C MET A 72 -6.09 -1.17 2.28
N PHE A 73 -7.27 -1.48 1.74
CA PHE A 73 -7.52 -2.80 1.14
C PHE A 73 -6.67 -3.04 -0.11
N ALA A 74 -6.49 -2.02 -0.95
CA ALA A 74 -5.68 -2.13 -2.15
C ALA A 74 -4.21 -2.43 -1.83
N GLY A 75 -3.64 -1.78 -0.81
CA GLY A 75 -2.27 -2.02 -0.36
C GLY A 75 -2.05 -3.40 0.29
N THR A 76 -3.10 -4.03 0.81
CA THR A 76 -3.01 -5.35 1.45
C THR A 76 -2.56 -6.44 0.47
N VAL A 77 -3.05 -6.40 -0.77
CA VAL A 77 -2.74 -7.42 -1.79
C VAL A 77 -1.24 -7.49 -2.14
N PRO A 78 -0.57 -6.38 -2.52
CA PRO A 78 0.88 -6.42 -2.79
C PRO A 78 1.69 -6.74 -1.53
N MET A 79 1.27 -6.32 -0.33
CA MET A 79 1.94 -6.70 0.92
C MET A 79 1.89 -8.20 1.17
N ILE A 80 0.73 -8.85 1.01
CA ILE A 80 0.61 -10.31 1.12
C ILE A 80 1.46 -10.99 0.03
N GLY A 81 1.40 -10.52 -1.21
CA GLY A 81 2.19 -11.07 -2.31
C GLY A 81 3.69 -11.00 -2.04
N ALA A 82 4.17 -9.87 -1.52
CA ALA A 82 5.56 -9.68 -1.13
C ALA A 82 5.95 -10.54 0.08
N ALA A 83 5.08 -10.65 1.09
CA ALA A 83 5.31 -11.54 2.24
C ALA A 83 5.43 -13.01 1.81
N VAL A 84 4.56 -13.48 0.91
CA VAL A 84 4.68 -14.83 0.32
C VAL A 84 6.01 -14.98 -0.43
N GLY A 85 6.44 -13.95 -1.18
CA GLY A 85 7.76 -13.92 -1.81
C GLY A 85 8.90 -14.08 -0.81
N LEU A 86 8.83 -13.41 0.33
CA LEU A 86 9.83 -13.45 1.38
C LEU A 86 10.02 -14.86 1.97
N PHE A 87 8.92 -15.61 2.17
CA PHE A 87 8.97 -17.00 2.62
C PHE A 87 9.35 -18.00 1.52
N ARG A 88 9.04 -17.69 0.26
CA ARG A 88 9.33 -18.58 -0.88
C ARG A 88 10.81 -18.59 -1.26
N PHE A 89 11.49 -17.45 -1.14
CA PHE A 89 12.90 -17.35 -1.46
C PHE A 89 13.74 -17.90 -0.30
N GLY A 90 14.04 -19.21 -0.31
CA GLY A 90 14.83 -19.92 0.71
C GLY A 90 16.35 -19.71 0.63
N ASP A 91 17.10 -20.17 1.64
CA ASP A 91 18.58 -20.06 1.66
C ASP A 91 19.25 -20.97 0.61
N GLU A 92 18.49 -21.92 0.06
CA GLU A 92 18.85 -22.78 -1.07
C GLU A 92 19.28 -22.03 -2.35
N TYR A 93 18.89 -20.76 -2.49
CA TYR A 93 19.27 -19.91 -3.63
C TYR A 93 20.62 -19.19 -3.44
N GLY A 94 21.36 -19.53 -2.38
CA GLY A 94 22.70 -19.03 -2.12
C GLY A 94 22.75 -17.67 -1.41
N PRO A 95 23.95 -17.12 -1.18
CA PRO A 95 24.16 -15.98 -0.29
C PRO A 95 23.55 -14.68 -0.81
N SER A 96 23.31 -14.55 -2.11
CA SER A 96 22.67 -13.37 -2.73
C SER A 96 21.19 -13.23 -2.39
N ILE A 97 20.54 -14.29 -1.88
CA ILE A 97 19.11 -14.26 -1.57
C ILE A 97 18.74 -13.23 -0.49
N PHE A 98 19.70 -12.91 0.39
CA PHE A 98 19.52 -11.86 1.38
C PHE A 98 19.15 -10.51 0.75
N TYR A 99 19.81 -10.11 -0.34
CA TYR A 99 19.52 -8.84 -1.00
C TYR A 99 18.12 -8.83 -1.63
N ALA A 100 17.69 -9.97 -2.19
CA ALA A 100 16.35 -10.12 -2.74
C ALA A 100 15.29 -10.01 -1.63
N ARG A 101 15.48 -10.70 -0.49
CA ARG A 101 14.58 -10.60 0.67
C ARG A 101 14.56 -9.18 1.23
N ASN A 102 15.71 -8.53 1.38
CA ASN A 102 15.83 -7.15 1.83
C ASN A 102 15.08 -6.17 0.90
N HIS A 103 15.17 -6.37 -0.41
CA HIS A 103 14.42 -5.59 -1.39
C HIS A 103 12.91 -5.82 -1.26
N ILE A 104 12.48 -7.07 -1.11
CA ILE A 104 11.06 -7.44 -0.92
C ILE A 104 10.50 -6.82 0.37
N THR A 105 11.23 -6.89 1.50
CA THR A 105 10.86 -6.23 2.75
C THR A 105 10.71 -4.72 2.55
N GLY A 106 11.66 -4.10 1.85
CA GLY A 106 11.58 -2.67 1.52
C GLY A 106 10.32 -2.30 0.72
N ILE A 107 9.86 -3.17 -0.20
CA ILE A 107 8.60 -2.97 -0.92
C ILE A 107 7.40 -3.03 0.04
N ILE A 108 7.36 -4.01 0.95
CA ILE A 108 6.28 -4.14 1.95
C ILE A 108 6.18 -2.87 2.80
N ASP A 109 7.30 -2.43 3.36
CA ASP A 109 7.35 -1.27 4.24
C ASP A 109 6.99 0.03 3.48
N THR A 110 7.40 0.12 2.21
CA THR A 110 7.09 1.26 1.35
C THR A 110 5.59 1.33 1.09
N VAL A 111 4.96 0.20 0.71
CA VAL A 111 3.51 0.14 0.47
C VAL A 111 2.75 0.47 1.76
N ALA A 112 3.15 -0.10 2.89
CA ALA A 112 2.54 0.19 4.19
C ALA A 112 2.61 1.70 4.52
N SER A 113 3.78 2.31 4.31
CA SER A 113 3.99 3.74 4.54
C SER A 113 3.13 4.61 3.64
N LEU A 114 3.06 4.31 2.34
CA LEU A 114 2.22 5.05 1.38
C LEU A 114 0.74 4.93 1.71
N VAL A 115 0.27 3.75 2.11
CA VAL A 115 -1.12 3.53 2.55
C VAL A 115 -1.44 4.38 3.78
N MET A 116 -0.54 4.45 4.77
CA MET A 116 -0.71 5.30 5.95
C MET A 116 -0.77 6.79 5.58
N ILE A 117 0.12 7.24 4.69
CA ILE A 117 0.15 8.64 4.22
C ILE A 117 -1.15 9.00 3.50
N PHE A 118 -1.51 8.28 2.44
CA PHE A 118 -2.67 8.64 1.63
C PHE A 118 -3.99 8.36 2.35
N GLY A 119 -4.08 7.25 3.08
CA GLY A 119 -5.24 6.94 3.93
C GLY A 119 -5.44 8.01 5.01
N GLY A 120 -4.36 8.40 5.70
CA GLY A 120 -4.37 9.43 6.73
C GLY A 120 -4.78 10.81 6.21
N LEU A 121 -4.29 11.22 5.03
CA LEU A 121 -4.68 12.48 4.38
C LEU A 121 -6.18 12.51 4.08
N LEU A 122 -6.76 11.41 3.60
CA LEU A 122 -8.19 11.34 3.25
C LEU A 122 -9.14 11.43 4.46
N ILE A 123 -8.66 11.10 5.66
CA ILE A 123 -9.44 11.17 6.91
C ILE A 123 -8.92 12.25 7.87
N PHE A 124 -8.05 13.14 7.41
CA PHE A 124 -7.44 14.22 8.19
C PHE A 124 -6.71 13.75 9.46
N ARG A 125 -6.12 12.55 9.43
CA ARG A 125 -5.30 11.98 10.52
C ARG A 125 -3.82 12.26 10.31
N LEU A 126 -3.39 13.46 10.67
CA LEU A 126 -2.00 13.91 10.51
C LEU A 126 -0.99 13.08 11.32
N ASP A 127 -1.43 12.47 12.42
CA ASP A 127 -0.64 11.53 13.21
C ASP A 127 -0.24 10.30 12.37
N LEU A 128 -1.19 9.71 11.65
CA LEU A 128 -0.96 8.57 10.77
C LEU A 128 -0.06 8.97 9.58
N VAL A 129 -0.28 10.16 9.03
CA VAL A 129 0.55 10.70 7.94
C VAL A 129 1.99 10.88 8.38
N ALA A 130 2.21 11.47 9.57
CA ALA A 130 3.55 11.70 10.10
C ALA A 130 4.32 10.39 10.30
N VAL A 131 3.67 9.37 10.87
CA VAL A 131 4.25 8.04 11.05
C VAL A 131 4.62 7.43 9.69
N GLY A 132 3.70 7.44 8.73
CA GLY A 132 3.97 6.91 7.39
C GLY A 132 5.11 7.65 6.68
N PHE A 133 5.18 8.97 6.80
CA PHE A 133 6.24 9.77 6.19
C PHE A 133 7.61 9.50 6.81
N PHE A 134 7.66 9.35 8.14
CA PHE A 134 8.88 9.01 8.87
C PHE A 134 9.44 7.66 8.41
N PHE A 135 8.59 6.62 8.32
CA PHE A 135 9.02 5.33 7.79
C PHE A 135 9.43 5.41 6.32
N PHE A 136 8.64 6.07 5.47
CA PHE A 136 8.91 6.19 4.04
C PHE A 136 10.32 6.74 3.75
N ILE A 137 10.75 7.76 4.50
CA ILE A 137 12.08 8.35 4.34
C ILE A 137 13.18 7.41 4.84
N LEU A 138 12.95 6.67 5.92
CA LEU A 138 14.00 5.87 6.57
C LEU A 138 14.19 4.49 5.95
N ILE A 139 13.18 3.91 5.31
CA ILE A 139 13.24 2.57 4.70
C ILE A 139 14.47 2.38 3.78
N PRO A 140 14.78 3.29 2.83
CA PRO A 140 15.96 3.14 1.98
C PRO A 140 17.28 3.11 2.76
N PHE A 141 17.38 3.89 3.85
CA PHE A 141 18.57 3.92 4.70
C PHE A 141 18.74 2.60 5.45
N CYS A 142 17.67 2.08 6.06
CA CYS A 142 17.68 0.80 6.75
C CYS A 142 18.05 -0.35 5.79
N GLY A 143 17.43 -0.38 4.61
CA GLY A 143 17.71 -1.40 3.59
C GLY A 143 19.17 -1.38 3.13
N ASN A 144 19.75 -0.19 2.91
CA ASN A 144 21.15 -0.04 2.52
C ASN A 144 22.10 -0.44 3.67
N ALA A 145 21.81 -0.04 4.90
CA ALA A 145 22.63 -0.41 6.06
C ALA A 145 22.66 -1.94 6.26
N LEU A 146 21.50 -2.61 6.14
CA LEU A 146 21.39 -4.06 6.23
C LEU A 146 22.16 -4.77 5.11
N ALA A 147 22.03 -4.31 3.87
CA ALA A 147 22.76 -4.85 2.73
C ALA A 147 24.28 -4.75 2.92
N ASN A 148 24.78 -3.59 3.34
CA ASN A 148 26.20 -3.39 3.60
C ASN A 148 26.71 -4.25 4.76
N ALA A 149 25.96 -4.31 5.86
CA ALA A 149 26.32 -5.15 7.00
C ALA A 149 26.44 -6.62 6.60
N TYR A 150 25.50 -7.14 5.81
CA TYR A 150 25.53 -8.51 5.31
C TYR A 150 26.69 -8.76 4.34
N TYR A 151 26.96 -7.83 3.43
CA TYR A 151 28.08 -7.94 2.49
C TYR A 151 29.42 -8.10 3.22
N TYR A 152 29.72 -7.18 4.15
CA TYR A 152 31.02 -7.15 4.82
C TYR A 152 31.20 -8.24 5.88
N SER A 153 30.11 -8.72 6.50
CA SER A 153 30.19 -9.74 7.56
C SER A 153 30.22 -11.17 7.02
N TYR A 154 29.48 -11.45 5.93
CA TYR A 154 29.25 -12.80 5.45
C TYR A 154 29.59 -12.96 3.97
N HIS A 155 28.94 -12.21 3.08
CA HIS A 155 29.03 -12.46 1.63
C HIS A 155 30.47 -12.35 1.10
N ARG A 156 31.20 -11.30 1.49
CA ARG A 156 32.59 -11.06 1.08
C ARG A 156 33.57 -12.15 1.56
N ARG A 157 33.23 -12.88 2.63
CA ARG A 157 34.06 -13.99 3.12
C ARG A 157 33.90 -15.25 2.27
N LEU A 158 32.79 -15.39 1.55
CA LEU A 158 32.53 -16.51 0.64
C LEU A 158 33.19 -16.32 -0.73
N GLU A 159 33.56 -15.08 -1.08
CA GLU A 159 34.27 -14.74 -2.33
C GLU A 159 35.80 -14.96 -2.25
N LYS A 160 36.32 -15.28 -1.07
CA LYS A 160 37.75 -15.52 -0.80
C LYS A 160 38.04 -17.00 -0.71
#